data_AF-A0A8T2C369-F1
#
_entry.id   AF-A0A8T2C369-F1
#
_cell.length_a   1.000
_cell.length_b   1.000
_cell.length_c   1.000
_cell.angle_alpha   90.00
_cell.angle_beta   90.00
_cell.angle_gamma   90.00
#
_symmetry.space_group_name_H-M   'P 1'
#
loop_
_entity.id
_entity.type
_entity.pdbx_description
1 polymer ?
#
loop_
_entity_poly.entity_id
_entity_poly.type
_entity_poly.pdbx_seq_one_letter_code
_entity_poly.pdbx_strand_id
1 'polypeptide(L)'
;MDEEGWYSVTPEEIAIKQAQRCRGKVVIDCFSGVGGNTIQFAKVCSSVVAIDIDPMKTAFAMNNAKVYGVANRIDFVTGDFMQLAPSLKGDVLFLSPPWGGPAYSKVESYKLDMLLPRDGYSLFQTALSITPNIIMFLPKNVDLAQLEELAWLSSPPLTLEIEESCVGGEIKAITAYFSIERVDSLTHESHNMTRSMKLKKRSRLKKEVKSSIEKENGSSHKITKYWIQRYDLFSRYDQGIELDEEGWYSVTPEVIAIKQARRCRGKVVIDCFSGVGGNTIQFAKVCSSVVAIDIDPVKVELAMNNAMVYGVANRVDFVIGDFIQLAPSLKGDVVFLSPPWGGPMYRDVESYKLDMLQPRDGYSLFQIAQSITPNIIMFLPRNVDLAQVEELAWLSSPPLTLEIEENFVGGRMKAVTAYFSCNAV
;
A
#
# COMPACT_ATOMS: atom_id res chain seq x y z
N MET A 1 -10.82 20.35 -30.87
CA MET A 1 -9.78 19.66 -30.08
C MET A 1 -8.56 20.56 -30.02
N ASP A 2 -7.79 20.47 -28.95
CA ASP A 2 -6.44 21.03 -28.84
C ASP A 2 -5.38 19.96 -29.20
N GLU A 3 -4.10 20.31 -29.13
CA GLU A 3 -2.99 19.41 -29.48
C GLU A 3 -2.98 18.14 -28.62
N GLU A 4 -3.24 18.27 -27.31
CA GLU A 4 -3.33 17.12 -26.41
C GLU A 4 -4.53 16.22 -26.72
N GLY A 5 -5.67 16.79 -27.07
CA GLY A 5 -6.85 16.02 -27.48
C GLY A 5 -6.58 15.08 -28.66
N TRP A 6 -5.65 15.42 -29.57
CA TRP A 6 -5.34 14.58 -30.72
C TRP A 6 -4.66 13.25 -30.37
N TYR A 7 -3.79 13.22 -29.36
CA TYR A 7 -3.06 12.01 -28.99
C TYR A 7 -3.63 11.31 -27.75
N SER A 8 -4.49 11.97 -26.98
CA SER A 8 -5.11 11.40 -25.77
C SER A 8 -6.50 10.80 -26.01
N VAL A 9 -7.19 11.14 -27.11
CA VAL A 9 -8.50 10.58 -27.41
C VAL A 9 -8.40 9.09 -27.72
N THR A 10 -9.17 8.30 -26.99
CA THR A 10 -9.36 6.88 -27.25
C THR A 10 -9.94 6.68 -28.66
N PRO A 11 -9.34 5.82 -29.50
CA PRO A 11 -9.90 5.48 -30.81
C PRO A 11 -11.36 5.03 -30.70
N GLU A 12 -12.21 5.51 -31.61
CA GLU A 12 -13.67 5.35 -31.48
C GLU A 12 -14.10 3.88 -31.38
N GLU A 13 -13.45 2.97 -32.12
CA GLU A 13 -13.75 1.54 -32.06
C GLU A 13 -13.50 0.92 -30.67
N ILE A 14 -12.46 1.39 -29.96
CA ILE A 14 -12.15 0.95 -28.59
C ILE A 14 -13.19 1.52 -27.63
N ALA A 15 -13.49 2.81 -27.75
CA ALA A 15 -14.48 3.48 -26.91
C ALA A 15 -15.88 2.87 -27.04
N ILE A 16 -16.28 2.44 -28.26
CA ILE A 16 -17.55 1.73 -28.49
C ILE A 16 -17.58 0.40 -27.72
N LYS A 17 -16.52 -0.41 -27.77
CA LYS A 17 -16.45 -1.69 -27.05
C LYS A 17 -16.56 -1.52 -25.54
N GLN A 18 -15.80 -0.58 -24.98
CA GLN A 18 -15.84 -0.22 -23.56
C GLN A 18 -17.25 0.24 -23.15
N ALA A 19 -17.91 1.05 -23.98
CA ALA A 19 -19.26 1.53 -23.71
C ALA A 19 -20.30 0.39 -23.72
N GLN A 20 -20.18 -0.60 -24.60
CA GLN A 20 -21.10 -1.74 -24.62
C GLN A 20 -21.09 -2.54 -23.32
N ARG A 21 -19.94 -2.65 -22.65
CA ARG A 21 -19.83 -3.32 -21.34
C ARG A 21 -20.59 -2.59 -20.23
N CYS A 22 -20.89 -1.31 -20.45
CA CYS A 22 -21.61 -0.45 -19.50
C CYS A 22 -23.09 -0.22 -19.89
N ARG A 23 -23.63 -0.96 -20.86
CA ARG A 23 -24.98 -0.74 -21.38
C ARG A 23 -26.03 -0.68 -20.27
N GLY A 24 -26.86 0.37 -20.29
CA GLY A 24 -27.93 0.60 -19.31
C GLY A 24 -27.47 1.03 -17.90
N LYS A 25 -26.18 1.26 -17.67
CA LYS A 25 -25.64 1.73 -16.39
C LYS A 25 -25.59 3.25 -16.29
N VAL A 26 -25.49 3.79 -15.07
CA VAL A 26 -25.04 5.16 -14.82
C VAL A 26 -23.52 5.15 -14.76
N VAL A 27 -22.85 5.77 -15.73
CA VAL A 27 -21.39 5.80 -15.83
C VAL A 27 -20.85 7.13 -15.38
N ILE A 28 -19.75 7.11 -14.64
CA ILE A 28 -18.97 8.31 -14.35
C ILE A 28 -17.64 8.21 -15.08
N ASP A 29 -17.47 9.06 -16.08
CA ASP A 29 -16.22 9.26 -16.82
C ASP A 29 -15.38 10.29 -16.05
N CYS A 30 -14.38 9.80 -15.31
CA CYS A 30 -13.67 10.61 -14.31
C CYS A 30 -12.60 11.52 -14.91
N PHE A 31 -12.21 11.28 -16.18
CA PHE A 31 -11.17 12.00 -16.92
C PHE A 31 -11.60 12.16 -18.38
N SER A 32 -12.72 12.86 -18.58
CA SER A 32 -13.48 12.87 -19.84
C SER A 32 -12.74 13.52 -21.01
N GLY A 33 -11.76 14.40 -20.74
CA GLY A 33 -11.01 15.11 -21.76
C GLY A 33 -11.94 15.83 -22.73
N VAL A 34 -11.76 15.58 -24.02
CA VAL A 34 -12.63 16.15 -25.08
C VAL A 34 -13.87 15.28 -25.39
N GLY A 35 -14.16 14.28 -24.57
CA GLY A 35 -15.41 13.52 -24.56
C GLY A 35 -15.46 12.26 -25.43
N GLY A 36 -14.33 11.73 -25.89
CA GLY A 36 -14.29 10.55 -26.79
C GLY A 36 -15.05 9.34 -26.24
N ASN A 37 -14.67 8.88 -25.05
CA ASN A 37 -15.37 7.80 -24.33
C ASN A 37 -16.75 8.23 -23.84
N THR A 38 -16.86 9.41 -23.24
CA THR A 38 -18.11 10.01 -22.76
C THR A 38 -19.24 9.92 -23.79
N ILE A 39 -18.98 10.28 -25.05
CA ILE A 39 -19.97 10.26 -26.13
C ILE A 39 -20.47 8.84 -26.38
N GLN A 40 -19.57 7.85 -26.42
CA GLN A 40 -19.95 6.46 -26.66
C GLN A 40 -20.72 5.88 -25.46
N PHE A 41 -20.34 6.22 -24.22
CA PHE A 41 -21.14 5.88 -23.04
C PHE A 41 -22.55 6.46 -23.16
N ALA A 42 -22.71 7.72 -23.53
CA ALA A 42 -24.01 8.38 -23.63
C ALA A 42 -24.96 7.78 -24.69
N LYS A 43 -24.41 7.09 -25.70
CA LYS A 43 -25.22 6.38 -26.71
C LYS A 43 -25.92 5.12 -26.14
N VAL A 44 -25.33 4.44 -25.15
CA VAL A 44 -25.78 3.10 -24.71
C VAL A 44 -26.05 2.96 -23.20
N CYS A 45 -25.51 3.87 -22.39
CA CYS A 45 -25.70 3.92 -20.94
C CYS A 45 -26.98 4.68 -20.59
N SER A 46 -27.46 4.54 -19.35
CA SER A 46 -28.68 5.25 -18.90
C SER A 46 -28.45 6.76 -18.82
N SER A 47 -27.37 7.17 -18.15
CA SER A 47 -26.87 8.54 -18.08
C SER A 47 -25.36 8.53 -17.84
N VAL A 48 -24.71 9.67 -18.11
CA VAL A 48 -23.25 9.83 -17.92
C VAL A 48 -22.97 11.08 -17.10
N VAL A 49 -22.04 11.00 -16.16
CA VAL A 49 -21.39 12.18 -15.55
C VAL A 49 -19.98 12.25 -16.13
N ALA A 50 -19.64 13.35 -16.79
CA ALA A 50 -18.35 13.57 -17.43
C ALA A 50 -17.59 14.64 -16.65
N ILE A 51 -16.47 14.24 -16.06
CA ILE A 51 -15.64 15.10 -15.21
C ILE A 51 -14.33 15.39 -15.95
N ASP A 52 -13.94 16.66 -15.98
CA ASP A 52 -12.57 17.04 -16.35
C ASP A 52 -12.11 18.23 -15.50
N ILE A 53 -10.83 18.26 -15.14
CA ILE A 53 -10.29 19.37 -14.35
C ILE A 53 -10.16 20.66 -15.19
N ASP A 54 -10.02 20.52 -16.50
CA ASP A 54 -9.87 21.65 -17.41
C ASP A 54 -11.25 22.10 -17.94
N PRO A 55 -11.66 23.36 -17.67
CA PRO A 55 -12.91 23.92 -18.20
C PRO A 55 -12.97 23.93 -19.73
N MET A 56 -11.82 24.08 -20.42
CA MET A 56 -11.76 24.06 -21.88
C MET A 56 -12.05 22.67 -22.44
N LYS A 57 -11.49 21.61 -21.84
CA LYS A 57 -11.78 20.22 -22.20
C LYS A 57 -13.26 19.90 -22.00
N THR A 58 -13.81 20.31 -20.86
CA THR A 58 -15.24 20.17 -20.56
C THR A 58 -16.11 20.86 -21.64
N ALA A 59 -15.75 22.07 -22.06
CA ALA A 59 -16.45 22.80 -23.12
C ALA A 59 -16.35 22.08 -24.48
N PHE A 60 -15.18 21.54 -24.82
CA PHE A 60 -14.99 20.72 -26.02
C PHE A 60 -15.84 19.45 -25.98
N ALA A 61 -15.85 18.72 -24.85
CA ALA A 61 -16.67 17.54 -24.66
C ALA A 61 -18.17 17.85 -24.83
N MET A 62 -18.64 18.96 -24.26
CA MET A 62 -20.03 19.41 -24.42
C MET A 62 -20.37 19.74 -25.88
N ASN A 63 -19.50 20.46 -26.59
CA ASN A 63 -19.69 20.77 -28.00
C ASN A 63 -19.72 19.50 -28.86
N ASN A 64 -18.76 18.60 -28.65
CA ASN A 64 -18.67 17.34 -29.38
C ASN A 64 -19.92 16.49 -29.12
N ALA A 65 -20.38 16.38 -27.87
CA ALA A 65 -21.61 15.66 -27.55
C ALA A 65 -22.87 16.23 -28.22
N LYS A 66 -22.92 17.56 -28.49
CA LYS A 66 -24.01 18.17 -29.27
C LYS A 66 -23.98 17.71 -30.73
N VAL A 67 -22.79 17.63 -31.33
CA VAL A 67 -22.61 17.12 -32.70
C VAL A 67 -23.11 15.68 -32.82
N TYR A 68 -22.85 14.85 -31.82
CA TYR A 68 -23.33 13.46 -31.77
C TYR A 68 -24.78 13.31 -31.26
N GLY A 69 -25.47 14.41 -30.91
CA GLY A 69 -26.86 14.39 -30.45
C GLY A 69 -27.11 13.75 -29.08
N VAL A 70 -26.08 13.65 -28.23
CA VAL A 70 -26.14 12.97 -26.92
C VAL A 70 -25.92 13.91 -25.72
N ALA A 71 -25.72 15.21 -25.95
CA ALA A 71 -25.41 16.17 -24.89
C ALA A 71 -26.45 16.22 -23.76
N ASN A 72 -27.73 15.96 -24.05
CA ASN A 72 -28.81 15.94 -23.05
C ASN A 72 -28.76 14.71 -22.11
N ARG A 73 -27.85 13.76 -22.36
CA ARG A 73 -27.66 12.55 -21.55
C ARG A 73 -26.42 12.59 -20.66
N ILE A 74 -25.67 13.69 -20.72
CA ILE A 74 -24.39 13.86 -20.05
C ILE A 74 -24.48 15.06 -19.12
N ASP A 75 -24.15 14.86 -17.85
CA ASP A 75 -23.89 15.93 -16.90
C ASP A 75 -22.39 16.27 -16.96
N PHE A 76 -22.06 17.48 -17.39
CA PHE A 76 -20.68 17.92 -17.56
C PHE A 76 -20.24 18.71 -16.32
N VAL A 77 -19.17 18.24 -15.68
CA VAL A 77 -18.66 18.82 -14.43
C VAL A 77 -17.19 19.19 -14.62
N THR A 78 -16.88 20.47 -14.51
CA THR A 78 -15.48 20.91 -14.41
C THR A 78 -15.02 20.79 -12.96
N GLY A 79 -14.00 19.99 -12.71
CA GLY A 79 -13.38 19.84 -11.40
C GLY A 79 -12.48 18.62 -11.26
N ASP A 80 -11.78 18.55 -10.13
CA ASP A 80 -10.94 17.42 -9.78
C ASP A 80 -11.79 16.25 -9.29
N PHE A 81 -11.74 15.12 -10.02
CA PHE A 81 -12.43 13.87 -9.65
C PHE A 81 -12.20 13.48 -8.18
N MET A 82 -10.96 13.63 -7.67
CA MET A 82 -10.62 13.23 -6.29
C MET A 82 -11.38 14.04 -5.25
N GLN A 83 -11.65 15.32 -5.55
CA GLN A 83 -12.39 16.21 -4.67
C GLN A 83 -13.91 16.00 -4.79
N LEU A 84 -14.38 15.65 -5.99
CA LEU A 84 -15.79 15.43 -6.27
C LEU A 84 -16.28 14.06 -5.79
N ALA A 85 -15.39 13.06 -5.74
CA ALA A 85 -15.67 11.66 -5.42
C ALA A 85 -16.66 11.44 -4.26
N PRO A 86 -16.57 12.14 -3.10
CA PRO A 86 -17.50 11.94 -1.99
C PRO A 86 -18.98 12.25 -2.28
N SER A 87 -19.26 13.00 -3.34
CA SER A 87 -20.60 13.40 -3.76
C SER A 87 -21.16 12.57 -4.91
N LEU A 88 -20.31 11.78 -5.58
CA LEU A 88 -20.66 11.04 -6.77
C LEU A 88 -21.44 9.76 -6.45
N LYS A 89 -22.33 9.38 -7.37
CA LYS A 89 -23.07 8.11 -7.34
C LYS A 89 -23.23 7.61 -8.76
N GLY A 90 -22.70 6.43 -9.04
CA GLY A 90 -22.79 5.78 -10.34
C GLY A 90 -22.69 4.27 -10.17
N ASP A 91 -23.15 3.54 -11.18
CA ASP A 91 -23.03 2.08 -11.22
C ASP A 91 -21.60 1.66 -11.55
N VAL A 92 -20.96 2.40 -12.46
CA VAL A 92 -19.62 2.12 -13.01
C VAL A 92 -18.78 3.39 -13.03
N LEU A 93 -17.51 3.29 -12.62
CA LEU A 93 -16.52 4.34 -12.76
C LEU A 93 -15.52 3.99 -13.86
N PHE A 94 -15.35 4.90 -14.82
CA PHE A 94 -14.35 4.80 -15.87
C PHE A 94 -13.19 5.76 -15.56
N LEU A 95 -11.99 5.19 -15.46
CA LEU A 95 -10.74 5.88 -15.14
C LEU A 95 -9.83 5.83 -16.37
N SER A 96 -9.64 6.96 -17.03
CA SER A 96 -8.63 7.18 -18.08
C SER A 96 -7.70 8.34 -17.70
N PRO A 97 -6.98 8.23 -16.57
CA PRO A 97 -6.07 9.29 -16.12
C PRO A 97 -4.96 9.54 -17.15
N PRO A 98 -4.37 10.75 -17.19
CA PRO A 98 -3.21 11.02 -18.03
C PRO A 98 -2.02 10.09 -17.75
N TRP A 99 -1.40 9.58 -18.82
CA TRP A 99 -0.27 8.64 -18.74
C TRP A 99 1.12 9.31 -18.72
N GLY A 100 1.18 10.65 -18.76
CA GLY A 100 2.44 11.41 -18.85
C GLY A 100 2.93 11.65 -20.29
N GLY A 101 2.05 11.53 -21.29
CA GLY A 101 2.34 11.81 -22.71
C GLY A 101 3.09 10.67 -23.42
N PRO A 102 3.42 10.83 -24.73
CA PRO A 102 3.91 9.74 -25.59
C PRO A 102 5.17 9.00 -25.11
N ALA A 103 5.94 9.62 -24.21
CA ALA A 103 7.15 9.04 -23.63
C ALA A 103 6.90 7.76 -22.81
N TYR A 104 5.65 7.50 -22.37
CA TYR A 104 5.29 6.25 -21.67
C TYR A 104 5.71 5.00 -22.45
N SER A 105 5.70 5.09 -23.78
CA SER A 105 6.02 3.98 -24.70
C SER A 105 7.49 3.55 -24.67
N LYS A 106 8.37 4.38 -24.08
CA LYS A 106 9.81 4.10 -23.94
C LYS A 106 10.14 3.33 -22.66
N VAL A 107 9.20 3.23 -21.74
CA VAL A 107 9.38 2.49 -20.49
C VAL A 107 9.08 1.01 -20.75
N GLU A 108 9.89 0.10 -20.24
CA GLU A 108 9.68 -1.34 -20.42
C GLU A 108 8.43 -1.82 -19.67
N SER A 109 8.27 -1.39 -18.41
CA SER A 109 7.12 -1.70 -17.56
C SER A 109 6.58 -0.41 -16.94
N TYR A 110 5.40 0.01 -17.38
CA TYR A 110 4.72 1.19 -16.88
C TYR A 110 4.07 0.89 -15.53
N LYS A 111 4.56 1.53 -14.47
CA LYS A 111 4.06 1.31 -13.11
C LYS A 111 2.85 2.20 -12.83
N LEU A 112 1.89 1.72 -12.05
CA LEU A 112 0.71 2.50 -11.64
C LEU A 112 1.07 3.79 -10.89
N ASP A 113 2.23 3.82 -10.23
CA ASP A 113 2.79 4.98 -9.56
C ASP A 113 3.12 6.15 -10.52
N MET A 114 3.19 5.88 -11.83
CA MET A 114 3.49 6.87 -12.87
C MET A 114 2.24 7.63 -13.38
N LEU A 115 1.04 7.21 -12.99
CA LEU A 115 -0.21 7.88 -13.38
C LEU A 115 -0.33 9.28 -12.77
N LEU A 116 -1.02 10.16 -13.49
CA LEU A 116 -1.28 11.55 -13.08
C LEU A 116 -2.79 11.79 -12.96
N PRO A 117 -3.25 12.77 -12.14
CA PRO A 117 -2.48 13.61 -11.21
C PRO A 117 -2.11 12.89 -9.89
N ARG A 118 -2.52 11.63 -9.75
CA ARG A 118 -2.30 10.76 -8.59
C ARG A 118 -1.94 9.37 -9.07
N ASP A 119 -1.22 8.63 -8.23
CA ASP A 119 -0.88 7.24 -8.51
C ASP A 119 -2.14 6.37 -8.67
N GLY A 120 -1.99 5.28 -9.42
CA GLY A 120 -3.08 4.38 -9.74
C GLY A 120 -3.74 3.72 -8.52
N TYR A 121 -3.02 3.52 -7.41
CA TYR A 121 -3.60 2.96 -6.20
C TYR A 121 -4.56 3.95 -5.53
N SER A 122 -4.15 5.21 -5.40
CA SER A 122 -4.98 6.29 -4.87
C SER A 122 -6.23 6.53 -5.71
N LEU A 123 -6.08 6.54 -7.04
CA LEU A 123 -7.19 6.66 -7.98
C LEU A 123 -8.19 5.51 -7.82
N PHE A 124 -7.67 4.27 -7.81
CA PHE A 124 -8.49 3.07 -7.68
C PHE A 124 -9.26 3.04 -6.37
N GLN A 125 -8.63 3.39 -5.24
CA GLN A 125 -9.32 3.43 -3.94
C GLN A 125 -10.40 4.48 -3.87
N THR A 126 -10.14 5.65 -4.47
CA THR A 126 -11.15 6.71 -4.54
C THR A 126 -12.34 6.23 -5.34
N ALA A 127 -12.12 5.56 -6.46
CA ALA A 127 -13.20 4.94 -7.23
C ALA A 127 -13.93 3.84 -6.46
N LEU A 128 -13.19 2.97 -5.75
CA LEU A 128 -13.74 1.88 -4.94
C LEU A 128 -14.63 2.38 -3.80
N SER A 129 -14.36 3.58 -3.28
CA SER A 129 -15.22 4.21 -2.26
C SER A 129 -16.61 4.59 -2.78
N ILE A 130 -16.79 4.64 -4.10
CA ILE A 130 -18.05 4.99 -4.77
C ILE A 130 -18.76 3.73 -5.26
N THR A 131 -18.06 2.87 -6.01
CA THR A 131 -18.60 1.62 -6.57
C THR A 131 -17.49 0.57 -6.73
N PRO A 132 -17.79 -0.72 -6.56
CA PRO A 132 -16.84 -1.79 -6.87
C PRO A 132 -16.70 -2.07 -8.38
N ASN A 133 -17.56 -1.51 -9.25
CA ASN A 133 -17.44 -1.72 -10.70
C ASN A 133 -16.56 -0.62 -11.31
N ILE A 134 -15.28 -0.91 -11.48
CA ILE A 134 -14.27 0.06 -11.91
C ILE A 134 -13.67 -0.40 -13.23
N ILE A 135 -13.48 0.52 -14.15
CA ILE A 135 -12.79 0.28 -15.43
C ILE A 135 -11.59 1.21 -15.48
N MET A 136 -10.39 0.67 -15.68
CA MET A 136 -9.17 1.45 -15.87
C MET A 136 -8.65 1.29 -17.30
N PHE A 137 -8.47 2.40 -18.01
CA PHE A 137 -7.86 2.45 -19.34
C PHE A 137 -6.41 2.93 -19.23
N LEU A 138 -5.48 2.05 -19.60
CA LEU A 138 -4.07 2.12 -19.21
C LEU A 138 -3.13 1.90 -20.40
N PRO A 139 -1.86 2.35 -20.29
CA PRO A 139 -0.84 2.06 -21.30
C PRO A 139 -0.68 0.58 -21.61
N LYS A 140 -0.34 0.25 -22.86
CA LYS A 140 -0.12 -1.14 -23.32
C LYS A 140 0.96 -1.91 -22.55
N ASN A 141 1.91 -1.20 -21.94
CA ASN A 141 3.05 -1.72 -21.20
C ASN A 141 2.84 -1.66 -19.68
N VAL A 142 1.59 -1.53 -19.20
CA VAL A 142 1.30 -1.48 -17.75
C VAL A 142 1.67 -2.78 -17.04
N ASP A 143 2.19 -2.66 -15.81
CA ASP A 143 2.49 -3.80 -14.95
C ASP A 143 1.20 -4.51 -14.49
N LEU A 144 0.90 -5.64 -15.13
CA LEU A 144 -0.30 -6.44 -14.85
C LEU A 144 -0.34 -6.96 -13.40
N ALA A 145 0.83 -7.22 -12.78
CA ALA A 145 0.88 -7.69 -11.40
C ALA A 145 0.43 -6.61 -10.38
N GLN A 146 0.52 -5.32 -10.75
CA GLN A 146 -0.04 -4.24 -9.94
C GLN A 146 -1.58 -4.18 -10.06
N LEU A 147 -2.15 -4.57 -11.20
CA LEU A 147 -3.61 -4.65 -11.38
C LEU A 147 -4.21 -5.82 -10.59
N GLU A 148 -3.57 -6.99 -10.63
CA GLU A 148 -3.96 -8.14 -9.82
C GLU A 148 -3.92 -7.82 -8.32
N GLU A 149 -2.93 -7.05 -7.88
CA GLU A 149 -2.84 -6.57 -6.51
C GLU A 149 -4.01 -5.66 -6.12
N LEU A 150 -4.42 -4.72 -6.97
CA LEU A 150 -5.58 -3.86 -6.69
C LEU A 150 -6.86 -4.69 -6.46
N ALA A 151 -7.07 -5.70 -7.30
CA ALA A 151 -8.21 -6.60 -7.19
C ALA A 151 -8.16 -7.40 -5.88
N TRP A 152 -6.99 -7.94 -5.55
CA TRP A 152 -6.79 -8.81 -4.38
C TRP A 152 -6.83 -8.05 -3.03
N LEU A 153 -6.28 -6.83 -2.98
CA LEU A 153 -6.27 -6.00 -1.75
C LEU A 153 -7.62 -5.35 -1.44
N SER A 154 -8.57 -5.38 -2.36
CA SER A 154 -9.93 -4.88 -2.12
C SER A 154 -10.64 -5.75 -1.08
N SER A 155 -11.55 -5.17 -0.30
CA SER A 155 -12.37 -5.91 0.67
C SER A 155 -13.86 -5.65 0.42
N PRO A 156 -14.62 -6.65 -0.09
CA PRO A 156 -14.15 -7.97 -0.52
C PRO A 156 -13.20 -7.88 -1.74
N PRO A 157 -12.38 -8.91 -1.99
CA PRO A 157 -11.58 -8.98 -3.21
C PRO A 157 -12.46 -8.86 -4.45
N LEU A 158 -11.96 -8.16 -5.46
CA LEU A 158 -12.67 -7.99 -6.74
C LEU A 158 -12.17 -9.02 -7.76
N THR A 159 -13.03 -9.36 -8.70
CA THR A 159 -12.61 -10.04 -9.93
C THR A 159 -11.92 -9.03 -10.85
N LEU A 160 -10.93 -9.50 -11.62
CA LEU A 160 -10.20 -8.71 -12.60
C LEU A 160 -10.28 -9.40 -13.96
N GLU A 161 -10.82 -8.69 -14.95
CA GLU A 161 -10.72 -9.07 -16.37
C GLU A 161 -9.83 -8.06 -17.09
N ILE A 162 -8.91 -8.54 -17.94
CA ILE A 162 -7.97 -7.71 -18.69
C ILE A 162 -8.27 -7.87 -20.18
N GLU A 163 -8.43 -6.75 -20.89
CA GLU A 163 -8.66 -6.72 -22.33
C GLU A 163 -7.60 -5.86 -23.04
N GLU A 164 -6.95 -6.44 -24.04
CA GLU A 164 -6.03 -5.73 -24.93
C GLU A 164 -6.79 -4.96 -26.01
N SER A 165 -6.56 -3.65 -26.09
CA SER A 165 -7.18 -2.80 -27.09
C SER A 165 -6.29 -2.69 -28.33
N CYS A 166 -6.64 -3.41 -29.39
CA CYS A 166 -5.85 -3.48 -30.63
C CYS A 166 -6.41 -2.57 -31.73
N VAL A 167 -5.52 -1.87 -32.45
CA VAL A 167 -5.83 -1.11 -33.67
C VAL A 167 -4.85 -1.53 -34.76
N GLY A 168 -5.37 -2.04 -35.88
CA GLY A 168 -4.54 -2.52 -37.00
C GLY A 168 -3.65 -3.73 -36.63
N GLY A 169 -4.07 -4.55 -35.66
CA GLY A 169 -3.31 -5.72 -35.19
C GLY A 169 -2.27 -5.42 -34.10
N GLU A 170 -2.04 -4.14 -33.77
CA GLU A 170 -1.14 -3.76 -32.68
C GLU A 170 -1.90 -3.38 -31.41
N ILE A 171 -1.41 -3.85 -30.26
CA ILE A 171 -1.91 -3.43 -28.94
C ILE A 171 -1.57 -1.95 -28.73
N LYS A 172 -2.60 -1.15 -28.48
CA LYS A 172 -2.48 0.28 -28.18
C LYS A 172 -2.65 0.59 -26.71
N ALA A 173 -3.45 -0.19 -25.99
CA ALA A 173 -3.74 0.03 -24.57
C ALA A 173 -4.24 -1.26 -23.90
N ILE A 174 -4.26 -1.26 -22.57
CA ILE A 174 -4.91 -2.28 -21.74
C ILE A 174 -6.15 -1.66 -21.09
N THR A 175 -7.26 -2.39 -21.08
CA THR A 175 -8.45 -2.07 -20.26
C THR A 175 -8.60 -3.12 -19.16
N ALA A 176 -8.61 -2.69 -17.91
CA ALA A 176 -8.83 -3.54 -16.75
C ALA A 176 -10.24 -3.32 -16.18
N TYR A 177 -11.01 -4.39 -16.03
CA TYR A 177 -12.37 -4.36 -15.49
C TYR A 177 -12.39 -5.04 -14.13
N PHE A 178 -12.82 -4.31 -13.11
CA PHE A 178 -12.96 -4.78 -11.73
C PHE A 178 -14.43 -4.87 -11.34
N SER A 179 -14.83 -5.95 -10.66
CA SER A 179 -16.21 -6.11 -10.18
C SER A 179 -16.29 -7.06 -8.98
N ILE A 180 -17.42 -7.08 -8.28
CA ILE A 180 -17.70 -8.14 -7.28
C ILE A 180 -18.29 -9.34 -8.01
N GLU A 181 -17.74 -10.52 -7.73
CA GLU A 181 -18.31 -11.79 -8.19
C GLU A 181 -19.74 -11.93 -7.64
N ARG A 182 -20.74 -12.02 -8.53
CA ARG A 182 -22.09 -12.38 -8.10
C ARG A 182 -22.09 -13.87 -7.78
N VAL A 183 -22.19 -14.20 -6.50
CA VAL A 183 -22.60 -15.54 -6.07
C VAL A 183 -24.07 -15.72 -6.45
N ASP A 184 -24.34 -15.97 -7.73
CA ASP A 184 -25.63 -16.49 -8.15
C ASP A 184 -25.59 -18.01 -7.94
N SER A 185 -26.49 -18.47 -7.05
CA SER A 185 -26.78 -19.84 -6.63
C SER A 185 -25.78 -20.57 -5.71
N LEU A 186 -26.01 -20.48 -4.40
CA LEU A 186 -26.10 -21.63 -3.48
C LEU A 186 -26.90 -21.20 -2.22
N THR A 187 -27.80 -22.07 -1.80
CA THR A 187 -28.92 -21.89 -0.86
C THR A 187 -28.53 -21.78 0.62
N HIS A 188 -29.37 -21.05 1.40
CA HIS A 188 -29.67 -21.16 2.86
C HIS A 188 -28.46 -21.28 3.83
N GLU A 189 -28.25 -20.42 4.82
CA GLU A 189 -29.15 -20.10 5.94
C GLU A 189 -28.65 -18.88 6.75
N SER A 190 -29.60 -18.28 7.47
CA SER A 190 -29.56 -17.08 8.32
C SER A 190 -28.38 -16.87 9.27
N HIS A 191 -28.09 -15.61 9.64
CA HIS A 191 -28.26 -15.10 11.02
C HIS A 191 -28.23 -13.55 11.07
N ASN A 192 -29.31 -12.98 11.61
CA ASN A 192 -29.53 -11.56 11.90
C ASN A 192 -28.78 -11.13 13.16
N MET A 193 -28.23 -9.90 13.21
CA MET A 193 -28.38 -8.99 14.37
C MET A 193 -28.01 -7.52 14.05
N THR A 194 -29.07 -6.72 13.86
CA THR A 194 -29.35 -5.38 14.43
C THR A 194 -28.34 -4.22 14.31
N ARG A 195 -28.49 -3.47 13.20
CA ARG A 195 -28.27 -2.02 13.06
C ARG A 195 -29.31 -1.25 13.90
N SER A 196 -28.90 -0.45 14.88
CA SER A 196 -29.48 0.89 15.16
C SER A 196 -28.84 1.46 16.43
N MET A 197 -27.76 2.24 16.26
CA MET A 197 -27.21 3.20 17.25
C MET A 197 -25.89 3.87 16.75
N LYS A 198 -25.29 3.36 15.65
CA LYS A 198 -24.02 3.89 15.08
C LYS A 198 -24.15 5.09 14.12
N LEU A 199 -25.35 5.58 13.82
CA LEU A 199 -25.56 6.61 12.78
C LEU A 199 -25.32 8.05 13.25
N LYS A 200 -25.47 8.37 14.54
CA LYS A 200 -25.26 9.74 15.05
C LYS A 200 -23.83 10.07 15.49
N LYS A 201 -22.97 9.07 15.71
CA LYS A 201 -21.54 9.27 16.06
C LYS A 201 -20.66 9.52 14.83
N ARG A 202 -21.09 9.08 13.64
CA ARG A 202 -20.34 9.16 12.36
C ARG A 202 -20.31 10.55 11.71
N SER A 203 -21.31 11.40 11.93
CA SER A 203 -21.32 12.75 11.33
C SER A 203 -20.40 13.74 12.07
N ARG A 204 -20.09 13.46 13.35
CA ARG A 204 -19.19 14.28 14.18
C ARG A 204 -17.71 13.97 13.87
N LEU A 205 -17.37 12.68 13.71
CA LEU A 205 -16.05 12.25 13.21
C LEU A 205 -15.73 12.81 11.80
N LYS A 206 -16.70 12.88 10.88
CA LYS A 206 -16.47 13.41 9.53
C LYS A 206 -16.08 14.90 9.50
N LYS A 207 -16.46 15.67 10.52
CA LYS A 207 -16.14 17.11 10.60
C LYS A 207 -14.79 17.35 11.27
N GLU A 208 -14.40 16.50 12.22
CA GLU A 208 -13.06 16.50 12.85
C GLU A 208 -11.98 16.01 11.87
N VAL A 209 -12.25 14.97 11.08
CA VAL A 209 -11.33 14.46 10.03
C VAL A 209 -11.01 15.52 8.96
N LYS A 210 -11.98 16.35 8.57
CA LYS A 210 -11.75 17.40 7.56
C LYS A 210 -10.81 18.51 8.08
N SER A 211 -10.86 18.85 9.37
CA SER A 211 -9.95 19.85 9.95
C SER A 211 -8.54 19.32 10.25
N SER A 212 -8.39 18.00 10.45
CA SER A 212 -7.08 17.37 10.68
C SER A 212 -6.29 17.23 9.38
N ILE A 213 -6.96 16.89 8.26
CA ILE A 213 -6.31 16.77 6.94
C ILE A 213 -5.74 18.10 6.45
N GLU A 214 -6.40 19.23 6.75
CA GLU A 214 -5.94 20.56 6.33
C GLU A 214 -4.84 21.13 7.21
N LYS A 215 -4.63 20.60 8.44
CA LYS A 215 -3.64 21.13 9.39
C LYS A 215 -2.31 20.39 9.43
N GLU A 216 -2.22 19.16 8.91
CA GLU A 216 -1.11 18.29 9.29
C GLU A 216 -0.22 17.75 8.18
N ASN A 217 -0.35 18.11 6.90
CA ASN A 217 0.66 17.64 5.92
C ASN A 217 0.88 18.52 4.69
N GLY A 218 2.03 19.18 4.69
CA GLY A 218 2.84 19.33 3.47
C GLY A 218 3.59 18.01 3.17
N SER A 219 2.89 16.89 2.97
CA SER A 219 3.54 15.59 2.82
C SER A 219 4.04 15.31 1.40
N SER A 220 5.31 14.93 1.33
CA SER A 220 6.01 14.27 0.22
C SER A 220 5.20 13.10 -0.39
N HIS A 221 5.22 12.98 -1.71
CA HIS A 221 4.53 11.95 -2.52
C HIS A 221 4.93 10.49 -2.18
N LYS A 222 5.93 10.27 -1.32
CA LYS A 222 6.50 8.95 -0.98
C LYS A 222 5.71 8.14 0.05
N ILE A 223 4.83 8.78 0.84
CA ILE A 223 4.18 8.15 2.01
C ILE A 223 2.82 7.50 1.67
N THR A 224 2.19 7.88 0.56
CA THR A 224 0.81 7.49 0.20
C THR A 224 0.58 5.98 0.18
N LYS A 225 1.52 5.20 -0.39
CA LYS A 225 1.48 3.74 -0.41
C LYS A 225 1.44 3.12 0.99
N TYR A 226 2.19 3.69 1.93
CA TYR A 226 2.28 3.18 3.30
C TYR A 226 1.06 3.59 4.13
N TRP A 227 0.54 4.80 3.89
CA TRP A 227 -0.72 5.28 4.49
C TRP A 227 -1.90 4.35 4.18
N ILE A 228 -1.97 3.82 2.96
CA ILE A 228 -3.00 2.85 2.56
C ILE A 228 -2.95 1.59 3.43
N GLN A 229 -1.73 1.10 3.68
CA GLN A 229 -1.43 -0.09 4.47
C GLN A 229 -1.37 0.22 5.97
N ARG A 230 -1.75 1.42 6.43
CA ARG A 230 -1.56 1.82 7.84
C ARG A 230 -2.18 0.87 8.85
N TYR A 231 -3.27 0.18 8.49
CA TYR A 231 -3.89 -0.84 9.36
C TYR A 231 -3.17 -2.20 9.33
N ASP A 232 -2.42 -2.49 8.26
CA ASP A 232 -1.50 -3.63 8.21
C ASP A 232 -0.22 -3.34 9.00
N LEU A 233 0.19 -2.07 9.08
CA LEU A 233 1.31 -1.60 9.92
C LEU A 233 0.91 -1.58 11.40
N PHE A 234 -0.24 -0.97 11.71
CA PHE A 234 -0.83 -0.90 13.04
C PHE A 234 -2.36 -1.01 12.97
N SER A 235 -2.91 -2.13 13.45
CA SER A 235 -4.36 -2.34 13.57
C SER A 235 -5.07 -1.28 14.42
N ARG A 236 -4.34 -0.60 15.32
CA ARG A 236 -4.84 0.50 16.16
C ARG A 236 -4.47 1.89 15.65
N TYR A 237 -4.11 2.04 14.38
CA TYR A 237 -3.63 3.31 13.81
C TYR A 237 -4.44 4.55 14.25
N ASP A 238 -5.76 4.51 14.07
CA ASP A 238 -6.69 5.61 14.41
C ASP A 238 -6.82 5.91 15.92
N GLN A 239 -6.12 5.19 16.80
CA GLN A 239 -6.15 5.37 18.26
C GLN A 239 -5.01 6.26 18.79
N GLY A 240 -4.29 6.93 17.88
CA GLY A 240 -3.19 7.85 18.23
C GLY A 240 -1.81 7.29 17.90
N ILE A 241 -1.69 6.40 16.92
CA ILE A 241 -0.37 5.96 16.44
C ILE A 241 0.32 7.10 15.70
N GLU A 242 1.60 7.28 15.98
CA GLU A 242 2.45 8.31 15.40
C GLU A 242 3.61 7.67 14.63
N LEU A 243 3.92 8.24 13.48
CA LEU A 243 4.96 7.80 12.55
C LEU A 243 5.60 9.01 11.91
N ASP A 244 6.93 9.01 11.85
CA ASP A 244 7.68 9.93 10.98
C ASP A 244 7.87 9.33 9.58
N GLU A 245 8.51 10.09 8.67
CA GLU A 245 8.69 9.67 7.26
C GLU A 245 9.40 8.31 7.15
N GLU A 246 10.39 8.05 8.00
CA GLU A 246 11.10 6.77 8.04
C GLU A 246 10.25 5.63 8.61
N GLY A 247 9.53 5.88 9.70
CA GLY A 247 8.67 4.89 10.33
C GLY A 247 7.67 4.30 9.36
N TRP A 248 7.16 5.07 8.40
CA TRP A 248 6.23 4.60 7.37
C TRP A 248 6.76 3.46 6.51
N TYR A 249 8.05 3.48 6.15
CA TYR A 249 8.64 2.46 5.29
C TYR A 249 9.48 1.42 6.03
N SER A 250 9.95 1.73 7.23
CA SER A 250 10.80 0.84 8.03
C SER A 250 10.02 -0.03 9.03
N VAL A 251 8.79 0.36 9.42
CA VAL A 251 8.06 -0.43 10.43
C VAL A 251 7.63 -1.79 9.90
N THR A 252 7.89 -2.83 10.68
CA THR A 252 7.46 -4.20 10.40
C THR A 252 5.93 -4.29 10.43
N PRO A 253 5.27 -4.83 9.38
CA PRO A 253 3.83 -5.08 9.41
C PRO A 253 3.41 -5.88 10.64
N GLU A 254 2.29 -5.51 11.27
CA GLU A 254 1.90 -6.01 12.59
C GLU A 254 1.78 -7.54 12.62
N VAL A 255 1.28 -8.16 11.55
CA VAL A 255 1.14 -9.62 11.46
C VAL A 255 2.48 -10.35 11.48
N ILE A 256 3.54 -9.77 10.90
CA ILE A 256 4.89 -10.33 10.93
C ILE A 256 5.47 -10.18 12.34
N ALA A 257 5.38 -8.98 12.90
CA ALA A 257 5.86 -8.70 14.26
C ALA A 257 5.19 -9.60 15.32
N ILE A 258 3.89 -9.91 15.17
CA ILE A 258 3.18 -10.88 16.03
C ILE A 258 3.79 -12.28 15.95
N LYS A 259 4.15 -12.76 14.75
CA LYS A 259 4.74 -14.09 14.57
C LYS A 259 6.11 -14.18 15.24
N GLN A 260 6.97 -13.18 14.97
CA GLN A 260 8.29 -13.07 15.59
C GLN A 260 8.17 -13.03 17.12
N ALA A 261 7.27 -12.22 17.66
CA ALA A 261 7.07 -12.12 19.10
C ALA A 261 6.61 -13.43 19.76
N ARG A 262 5.79 -14.24 19.08
CA ARG A 262 5.34 -15.53 19.63
C ARG A 262 6.50 -16.50 19.88
N ARG A 263 7.59 -16.42 19.13
CA ARG A 263 8.81 -17.23 19.33
C ARG A 263 9.53 -16.86 20.63
N CYS A 264 9.34 -15.64 21.13
CA CYS A 264 10.02 -15.09 22.31
C CYS A 264 9.16 -15.11 23.59
N ARG A 265 8.05 -15.85 23.61
CA ARG A 265 7.10 -15.82 24.75
C ARG A 265 7.81 -16.09 26.09
N GLY A 266 7.54 -15.21 27.07
CA GLY A 266 8.09 -15.33 28.43
C GLY A 266 9.59 -15.02 28.56
N LYS A 267 10.24 -14.50 27.51
CA LYS A 267 11.66 -14.11 27.51
C LYS A 267 11.85 -12.63 27.79
N VAL A 268 13.07 -12.22 28.16
CA VAL A 268 13.52 -10.83 28.12
C VAL A 268 14.11 -10.56 26.74
N VAL A 269 13.49 -9.66 25.97
CA VAL A 269 13.92 -9.34 24.60
C VAL A 269 14.61 -7.99 24.57
N ILE A 270 15.73 -7.91 23.86
CA ILE A 270 16.38 -6.65 23.52
C ILE A 270 16.08 -6.35 22.06
N ASP A 271 15.29 -5.31 21.80
CA ASP A 271 15.04 -4.77 20.47
C ASP A 271 16.08 -3.67 20.19
N CYS A 272 17.11 -4.02 19.41
CA CYS A 272 18.32 -3.20 19.27
C CYS A 272 18.16 -1.97 18.36
N PHE A 273 17.12 -1.96 17.52
CA PHE A 273 16.85 -0.92 16.51
C PHE A 273 15.32 -0.71 16.45
N SER A 274 14.77 -0.25 17.56
CA SER A 274 13.32 -0.31 17.82
C SER A 274 12.47 0.58 16.91
N GLY A 275 13.05 1.62 16.32
CA GLY A 275 12.37 2.58 15.45
C GLY A 275 11.12 3.14 16.15
N VAL A 276 9.99 3.09 15.45
CA VAL A 276 8.67 3.53 15.98
C VAL A 276 7.94 2.46 16.82
N GLY A 277 8.62 1.36 17.17
CA GLY A 277 8.15 0.37 18.14
C GLY A 277 7.28 -0.77 17.60
N GLY A 278 7.22 -0.99 16.28
CA GLY A 278 6.37 -2.04 15.68
C GLY A 278 6.59 -3.43 16.28
N ASN A 279 7.86 -3.88 16.33
CA ASN A 279 8.26 -5.15 16.94
C ASN A 279 8.21 -5.12 18.46
N THR A 280 8.81 -4.10 19.08
CA THR A 280 8.77 -3.82 20.53
C THR A 280 7.37 -4.01 21.13
N ILE A 281 6.32 -3.44 20.52
CA ILE A 281 4.94 -3.56 20.99
C ILE A 281 4.46 -5.01 21.03
N GLN A 282 4.76 -5.79 19.99
CA GLN A 282 4.32 -7.18 19.92
C GLN A 282 5.13 -8.05 20.88
N PHE A 283 6.43 -7.80 21.05
CA PHE A 283 7.23 -8.45 22.09
C PHE A 283 6.63 -8.18 23.47
N ALA A 284 6.34 -6.93 23.81
CA ALA A 284 5.81 -6.54 25.12
C ALA A 284 4.46 -7.20 25.47
N LYS A 285 3.65 -7.59 24.47
CA LYS A 285 2.40 -8.33 24.69
C LYS A 285 2.62 -9.75 25.23
N VAL A 286 3.73 -10.41 24.87
CA VAL A 286 3.93 -11.87 25.11
C VAL A 286 5.22 -12.24 25.84
N CYS A 287 6.19 -11.32 25.89
CA CYS A 287 7.48 -11.47 26.56
C CYS A 287 7.37 -11.01 28.03
N SER A 288 8.37 -11.35 28.83
CA SER A 288 8.43 -10.97 30.25
C SER A 288 8.73 -9.46 30.40
N SER A 289 9.69 -8.96 29.64
CA SER A 289 10.00 -7.53 29.49
C SER A 289 10.74 -7.30 28.16
N VAL A 290 10.78 -6.04 27.73
CA VAL A 290 11.50 -5.62 26.52
C VAL A 290 12.41 -4.45 26.85
N VAL A 291 13.65 -4.47 26.36
CA VAL A 291 14.52 -3.28 26.30
C VAL A 291 14.51 -2.80 24.85
N ALA A 292 13.94 -1.63 24.60
CA ALA A 292 13.81 -1.05 23.27
C ALA A 292 14.82 0.07 23.09
N ILE A 293 15.78 -0.12 22.18
CA ILE A 293 16.90 0.79 21.96
C ILE A 293 16.71 1.45 20.60
N ASP A 294 16.85 2.78 20.54
CA ASP A 294 17.08 3.48 19.28
C ASP A 294 18.05 4.63 19.52
N ILE A 295 18.86 4.96 18.50
CA ILE A 295 19.81 6.06 18.58
C ILE A 295 19.12 7.41 18.42
N ASP A 296 17.98 7.43 17.71
CA ASP A 296 17.21 8.64 17.46
C ASP A 296 16.19 8.87 18.61
N PRO A 297 16.33 9.97 19.38
CA PRO A 297 15.40 10.27 20.47
C PRO A 297 13.94 10.43 19.99
N VAL A 298 13.72 10.88 18.75
CA VAL A 298 12.37 11.03 18.19
C VAL A 298 11.72 9.66 17.97
N LYS A 299 12.48 8.67 17.48
CA LYS A 299 12.01 7.30 17.32
C LYS A 299 11.59 6.69 18.66
N VAL A 300 12.39 6.90 19.70
CA VAL A 300 12.07 6.43 21.07
C VAL A 300 10.78 7.06 21.60
N GLU A 301 10.56 8.36 21.40
CA GLU A 301 9.33 9.05 21.80
C GLU A 301 8.11 8.47 21.07
N LEU A 302 8.21 8.28 19.73
CA LEU A 302 7.16 7.66 18.92
C LEU A 302 6.87 6.23 19.37
N ALA A 303 7.90 5.42 19.63
CA ALA A 303 7.75 4.05 20.13
C ALA A 303 7.06 4.01 21.49
N MET A 304 7.38 4.93 22.38
CA MET A 304 6.75 5.06 23.70
C MET A 304 5.26 5.42 23.56
N ASN A 305 4.92 6.40 22.71
CA ASN A 305 3.53 6.74 22.41
C ASN A 305 2.76 5.54 21.84
N ASN A 306 3.31 4.90 20.81
CA ASN A 306 2.69 3.76 20.16
C ASN A 306 2.48 2.58 21.16
N ALA A 307 3.43 2.34 22.06
CA ALA A 307 3.27 1.35 23.12
C ALA A 307 2.20 1.72 24.15
N MET A 308 1.99 3.01 24.44
CA MET A 308 0.88 3.48 25.28
C MET A 308 -0.48 3.21 24.61
N VAL A 309 -0.61 3.46 23.30
CA VAL A 309 -1.84 3.15 22.52
C VAL A 309 -2.19 1.65 22.58
N TYR A 310 -1.17 0.78 22.57
CA TYR A 310 -1.36 -0.66 22.70
C TYR A 310 -1.49 -1.14 24.15
N GLY A 311 -1.29 -0.27 25.15
CA GLY A 311 -1.42 -0.58 26.58
C GLY A 311 -0.29 -1.45 27.13
N VAL A 312 0.91 -1.39 26.54
CA VAL A 312 2.05 -2.25 26.90
C VAL A 312 3.31 -1.47 27.29
N ALA A 313 3.28 -0.13 27.29
CA ALA A 313 4.44 0.71 27.60
C ALA A 313 5.10 0.38 28.96
N ASN A 314 4.33 -0.05 29.96
CA ASN A 314 4.84 -0.44 31.28
C ASN A 314 5.65 -1.75 31.30
N ARG A 315 5.80 -2.42 30.16
CA ARG A 315 6.61 -3.64 29.99
C ARG A 315 7.87 -3.39 29.15
N VAL A 316 8.12 -2.14 28.78
CA VAL A 316 9.21 -1.74 27.90
C VAL A 316 10.08 -0.72 28.60
N ASP A 317 11.38 -1.01 28.68
CA ASP A 317 12.41 -0.05 29.06
C ASP A 317 12.91 0.61 27.77
N PHE A 318 12.49 1.86 27.56
CA PHE A 318 12.89 2.65 26.40
C PHE A 318 14.24 3.33 26.64
N VAL A 319 15.19 3.12 25.73
CA VAL A 319 16.57 3.60 25.86
C VAL A 319 16.97 4.37 24.60
N ILE A 320 17.34 5.63 24.79
CA ILE A 320 17.98 6.43 23.74
C ILE A 320 19.48 6.12 23.78
N GLY A 321 20.02 5.50 22.75
CA GLY A 321 21.45 5.20 22.69
C GLY A 321 21.88 4.32 21.52
N ASP A 322 23.19 4.23 21.35
CA ASP A 322 23.80 3.36 20.35
C ASP A 322 23.89 1.94 20.90
N PHE A 323 23.13 1.01 20.31
CA PHE A 323 23.18 -0.41 20.64
C PHE A 323 24.61 -0.97 20.70
N ILE A 324 25.48 -0.57 19.78
CA ILE A 324 26.86 -1.08 19.71
C ILE A 324 27.64 -0.72 20.97
N GLN A 325 27.42 0.47 21.51
CA GLN A 325 28.07 0.94 22.73
C GLN A 325 27.42 0.34 23.99
N LEU A 326 26.11 0.10 23.95
CA LEU A 326 25.36 -0.43 25.08
C LEU A 326 25.54 -1.95 25.26
N ALA A 327 25.79 -2.68 24.17
CA ALA A 327 25.84 -4.14 24.13
C ALA A 327 26.60 -4.82 25.30
N PRO A 328 27.81 -4.36 25.71
CA PRO A 328 28.54 -4.98 26.82
C PRO A 328 27.82 -4.95 28.18
N SER A 329 26.83 -4.06 28.35
CA SER A 329 26.07 -3.89 29.59
C SER A 329 24.69 -4.56 29.56
N LEU A 330 24.22 -4.98 28.38
CA LEU A 330 22.89 -5.54 28.18
C LEU A 330 22.84 -7.01 28.64
N LYS A 331 21.69 -7.40 29.19
CA LYS A 331 21.39 -8.78 29.57
C LYS A 331 19.97 -9.11 29.16
N GLY A 332 19.81 -10.09 28.29
CA GLY A 332 18.51 -10.53 27.78
C GLY A 332 18.60 -11.97 27.30
N ASP A 333 17.45 -12.62 27.19
CA ASP A 333 17.37 -13.99 26.69
C ASP A 333 17.50 -14.03 25.16
N VAL A 334 16.95 -13.01 24.47
CA VAL A 334 16.89 -12.90 23.00
C VAL A 334 17.29 -11.49 22.56
N VAL A 335 18.10 -11.42 21.50
CA VAL A 335 18.40 -10.17 20.79
C VAL A 335 17.65 -10.15 19.45
N PHE A 336 16.90 -9.08 19.20
CA PHE A 336 16.24 -8.81 17.94
C PHE A 336 16.97 -7.69 17.19
N LEU A 337 17.42 -7.99 15.97
CA LEU A 337 18.12 -7.08 15.08
C LEU A 337 17.24 -6.75 13.87
N SER A 338 16.81 -5.48 13.77
CA SER A 338 16.21 -4.90 12.57
C SER A 338 16.94 -3.62 12.16
N PRO A 339 18.25 -3.71 11.83
CA PRO A 339 19.05 -2.54 11.48
C PRO A 339 18.53 -1.83 10.22
N PRO A 340 18.87 -0.56 9.99
CA PRO A 340 18.54 0.15 8.75
C PRO A 340 19.09 -0.55 7.50
N TRP A 341 18.23 -0.69 6.48
CA TRP A 341 18.59 -1.34 5.21
C TRP A 341 19.05 -0.36 4.11
N GLY A 342 19.07 0.95 4.40
CA GLY A 342 19.32 2.00 3.40
C GLY A 342 18.06 2.58 2.75
N GLY A 343 16.89 2.40 3.38
CA GLY A 343 15.60 2.92 2.90
C GLY A 343 15.05 2.16 1.68
N PRO A 344 13.94 2.61 1.07
CA PRO A 344 13.19 1.84 0.07
C PRO A 344 13.97 1.39 -1.17
N MET A 345 15.11 2.02 -1.44
CA MET A 345 16.01 1.72 -2.57
C MET A 345 16.78 0.40 -2.41
N TYR A 346 16.73 -0.25 -1.24
CA TYR A 346 17.29 -1.60 -1.06
C TYR A 346 16.75 -2.61 -2.09
N ARG A 347 15.55 -2.33 -2.64
CA ARG A 347 14.84 -3.15 -3.63
C ARG A 347 15.44 -3.07 -5.03
N ASP A 348 16.29 -2.08 -5.29
CA ASP A 348 16.91 -1.86 -6.60
C ASP A 348 18.17 -2.72 -6.79
N VAL A 349 18.63 -3.37 -5.72
CA VAL A 349 19.76 -4.30 -5.73
C VAL A 349 19.23 -5.73 -5.93
N GLU A 350 19.83 -6.48 -6.85
CA GLU A 350 19.42 -7.87 -7.14
C GLU A 350 19.64 -8.81 -5.94
N SER A 351 20.82 -8.71 -5.32
CA SER A 351 21.22 -9.48 -4.13
C SER A 351 21.75 -8.54 -3.06
N TYR A 352 21.00 -8.39 -1.97
CA TYR A 352 21.34 -7.53 -0.84
C TYR A 352 22.37 -8.23 0.06
N LYS A 353 23.57 -7.65 0.15
CA LYS A 353 24.67 -8.23 0.92
C LYS A 353 24.69 -7.72 2.36
N LEU A 354 25.18 -8.53 3.30
CA LEU A 354 25.22 -8.17 4.72
C LEU A 354 26.13 -6.96 5.02
N ASP A 355 27.13 -6.67 4.17
CA ASP A 355 27.97 -5.46 4.28
C ASP A 355 27.20 -4.15 4.01
N MET A 356 26.02 -4.23 3.39
CA MET A 356 25.19 -3.05 3.12
C MET A 356 24.39 -2.58 4.35
N LEU A 357 24.28 -3.41 5.40
CA LEU A 357 23.61 -3.04 6.64
C LEU A 357 24.31 -1.88 7.32
N GLN A 358 23.51 -1.05 8.00
CA GLN A 358 23.98 0.10 8.78
C GLN A 358 23.57 -0.07 10.25
N PRO A 359 24.27 0.56 11.21
CA PRO A 359 25.46 1.40 11.07
C PRO A 359 26.77 0.61 10.92
N ARG A 360 26.71 -0.72 10.97
CA ARG A 360 27.82 -1.64 10.68
C ARG A 360 27.32 -2.81 9.85
N ASP A 361 28.26 -3.51 9.23
CA ASP A 361 27.97 -4.73 8.49
C ASP A 361 27.31 -5.80 9.36
N GLY A 362 26.56 -6.68 8.71
CA GLY A 362 25.79 -7.73 9.37
C GLY A 362 26.63 -8.70 10.19
N TYR A 363 27.88 -8.98 9.80
CA TYR A 363 28.76 -9.87 10.57
C TYR A 363 29.16 -9.22 11.89
N SER A 364 29.57 -7.94 11.86
CA SER A 364 29.88 -7.15 13.04
C SER A 364 28.68 -7.03 13.98
N LEU A 365 27.50 -6.69 13.45
CA LEU A 365 26.27 -6.59 14.25
C LEU A 365 25.91 -7.93 14.91
N PHE A 366 26.04 -9.03 14.16
CA PHE A 366 25.76 -10.37 14.66
C PHE A 366 26.74 -10.79 15.77
N GLN A 367 28.03 -10.50 15.64
CA GLN A 367 29.03 -10.77 16.67
C GLN A 367 28.74 -9.98 17.97
N ILE A 368 28.34 -8.71 17.84
CA ILE A 368 27.94 -7.88 18.98
C ILE A 368 26.72 -8.49 19.67
N ALA A 369 25.69 -8.89 18.91
CA ALA A 369 24.51 -9.56 19.46
C ALA A 369 24.85 -10.89 20.14
N GLN A 370 25.74 -11.70 19.56
CA GLN A 370 26.22 -12.95 20.16
C GLN A 370 26.93 -12.75 21.50
N SER A 371 27.60 -11.61 21.70
CA SER A 371 28.23 -11.30 22.99
C SER A 371 27.22 -11.15 24.14
N ILE A 372 25.93 -10.95 23.83
CA ILE A 372 24.84 -10.83 24.79
C ILE A 372 24.14 -12.19 24.99
N THR A 373 23.77 -12.86 23.89
CA THR A 373 23.04 -14.14 23.92
C THR A 373 23.21 -14.90 22.61
N PRO A 374 23.21 -16.25 22.60
CA PRO A 374 23.20 -17.04 21.37
C PRO A 374 21.82 -17.06 20.68
N ASN A 375 20.75 -16.58 21.33
CA ASN A 375 19.41 -16.54 20.72
C ASN A 375 19.20 -15.20 20.02
N ILE A 376 19.37 -15.18 18.69
CA ILE A 376 19.36 -13.96 17.90
C ILE A 376 18.30 -14.09 16.81
N ILE A 377 17.54 -13.02 16.59
CA ILE A 377 16.59 -12.92 15.49
C ILE A 377 17.02 -11.75 14.61
N MET A 378 17.24 -11.99 13.32
CA MET A 378 17.54 -10.94 12.35
C MET A 378 16.37 -10.76 11.38
N PHE A 379 15.86 -9.54 11.29
CA PHE A 379 14.87 -9.15 10.28
C PHE A 379 15.57 -8.45 9.11
N LEU A 380 15.49 -9.07 7.94
CA LEU A 380 16.34 -8.78 6.79
C LEU A 380 15.54 -8.51 5.51
N PRO A 381 16.12 -7.77 4.54
CA PRO A 381 15.52 -7.58 3.23
C PRO A 381 15.13 -8.89 2.55
N ARG A 382 14.02 -8.88 1.80
CA ARG A 382 13.54 -10.05 1.04
C ARG A 382 14.50 -10.58 -0.03
N ASN A 383 15.45 -9.75 -0.45
CA ASN A 383 16.48 -10.04 -1.44
C ASN A 383 17.87 -10.25 -0.81
N VAL A 384 17.93 -10.53 0.51
CA VAL A 384 19.20 -10.79 1.21
C VAL A 384 19.89 -12.04 0.65
N ASP A 385 21.22 -12.00 0.57
CA ASP A 385 22.02 -13.18 0.25
C ASP A 385 21.95 -14.20 1.40
N LEU A 386 21.16 -15.26 1.20
CA LEU A 386 20.94 -16.31 2.19
C LEU A 386 22.23 -17.08 2.51
N ALA A 387 23.18 -17.17 1.58
CA ALA A 387 24.45 -17.85 1.86
C ALA A 387 25.23 -17.09 2.96
N GLN A 388 25.24 -15.75 2.90
CA GLN A 388 25.88 -14.93 3.95
C GLN A 388 25.15 -15.04 5.30
N VAL A 389 23.83 -15.26 5.30
CA VAL A 389 23.06 -15.49 6.54
C VAL A 389 23.41 -16.85 7.14
N GLU A 390 23.55 -17.89 6.30
CA GLU A 390 24.02 -19.22 6.73
C GLU A 390 25.44 -19.16 7.31
N GLU A 391 26.32 -18.34 6.72
CA GLU A 391 27.68 -18.07 7.23
C GLU A 391 27.72 -17.62 8.69
N LEU A 392 26.80 -16.75 9.10
CA LEU A 392 26.72 -16.31 10.49
C LEU A 392 26.54 -17.48 11.46
N ALA A 393 25.72 -18.47 11.09
CA ALA A 393 25.41 -19.61 11.95
C ALA A 393 26.63 -20.53 12.15
N TRP A 394 27.31 -20.91 11.06
CA TRP A 394 28.42 -21.87 11.12
C TRP A 394 29.76 -21.25 11.53
N LEU A 395 29.95 -19.94 11.35
CA LEU A 395 31.13 -19.21 11.85
C LEU A 395 31.06 -18.95 13.36
N SER A 396 29.90 -19.13 13.99
CA SER A 396 29.74 -19.02 15.43
C SER A 396 30.45 -20.15 16.16
N SER A 397 30.90 -19.91 17.39
CA SER A 397 31.60 -20.91 18.21
C SER A 397 30.98 -21.00 19.61
N PRO A 398 30.25 -22.08 19.93
CA PRO A 398 29.90 -23.19 19.03
C PRO A 398 28.97 -22.74 17.89
N PRO A 399 28.89 -23.49 16.77
CA PRO A 399 27.96 -23.19 15.69
C PRO A 399 26.52 -23.09 16.19
N LEU A 400 25.78 -22.11 15.67
CA LEU A 400 24.37 -21.92 15.99
C LEU A 400 23.49 -22.64 14.97
N THR A 401 22.31 -23.05 15.39
CA THR A 401 21.27 -23.52 14.48
C THR A 401 20.60 -22.33 13.81
N LEU A 402 20.25 -22.47 12.53
CA LEU A 402 19.57 -21.43 11.75
C LEU A 402 18.23 -21.96 11.19
N GLU A 403 17.15 -21.23 11.47
CA GLU A 403 15.87 -21.35 10.78
C GLU A 403 15.61 -20.07 9.99
N ILE A 404 15.21 -20.20 8.73
CA ILE A 404 14.90 -19.08 7.83
C ILE A 404 13.40 -19.09 7.54
N GLU A 405 12.72 -17.97 7.83
CA GLU A 405 11.31 -17.74 7.53
C GLU A 405 11.17 -16.62 6.49
N GLU A 406 10.50 -16.91 5.38
CA GLU A 406 10.06 -15.91 4.43
C GLU A 406 8.74 -15.27 4.90
N ASN A 407 8.72 -13.95 5.00
CA ASN A 407 7.57 -13.22 5.53
C ASN A 407 6.69 -12.68 4.41
N PHE A 408 5.43 -13.09 4.41
CA PHE A 408 4.43 -12.64 3.44
C PHE A 408 3.36 -11.77 4.10
N VAL A 409 3.02 -10.68 3.42
CA VAL A 409 1.80 -9.91 3.69
C VAL A 409 1.08 -9.76 2.38
N GLY A 410 -0.15 -10.21 2.36
CA GLY A 410 -0.98 -10.13 1.18
C GLY A 410 -0.48 -10.95 -0.02
N GLY A 411 0.04 -12.16 0.23
CA GLY A 411 0.62 -13.02 -0.80
C GLY A 411 1.97 -12.54 -1.36
N ARG A 412 2.48 -11.38 -0.90
CA ARG A 412 3.75 -10.82 -1.35
C ARG A 412 4.82 -10.94 -0.28
N MET A 413 6.00 -11.41 -0.67
CA MET A 413 7.17 -11.47 0.19
C MET A 413 7.63 -10.05 0.55
N LYS A 414 7.72 -9.78 1.86
CA LYS A 414 8.13 -8.50 2.44
C LYS A 414 9.58 -8.53 2.92
N ALA A 415 9.99 -9.61 3.56
CA ALA A 415 11.28 -9.72 4.25
C ALA A 415 11.62 -11.18 4.57
N VAL A 416 12.85 -11.42 5.01
CA VAL A 416 13.31 -12.68 5.60
C VAL A 416 13.48 -12.49 7.10
N THR A 417 13.16 -13.49 7.90
CA THR A 417 13.54 -13.56 9.32
C THR A 417 14.43 -14.77 9.54
N ALA A 418 15.63 -14.54 10.06
CA ALA A 418 16.57 -15.58 10.43
C ALA A 418 16.57 -15.73 11.95
N TYR A 419 16.35 -16.96 12.43
CA TYR A 419 16.35 -17.31 13.85
C TYR A 419 17.58 -18.17 14.14
N PHE A 420 18.45 -17.64 15.01
CA PHE A 420 19.67 -18.29 15.46
C PHE A 420 19.51 -18.74 16.92
N SER A 421 19.99 -19.94 17.25
CA SER A 421 19.95 -20.44 18.63
C SER A 421 21.02 -21.49 18.91
N CYS A 422 21.31 -21.75 20.18
CA CYS A 422 22.21 -22.83 20.58
C CYS A 422 21.56 -24.23 20.62
N ASN A 423 20.24 -24.32 20.46
CA ASN A 423 19.51 -25.59 20.54
C ASN A 423 18.84 -25.89 19.19
N ALA A 424 19.20 -27.00 18.55
CA ALA A 424 18.34 -27.58 17.53
C ALA A 424 16.99 -27.91 18.19
N VAL A 425 15.91 -27.34 17.65
CA VAL A 425 14.54 -27.57 18.13
C VAL A 425 14.20 -29.06 18.09
#